data_AF-A0A9W7W6Y9-F1
#
_entry.id   AF-A0A9W7W6Y9-F1
#
_cell.length_a   1.000
_cell.length_b   1.000
_cell.length_c   1.000
_cell.angle_alpha   90.00
_cell.angle_beta   90.00
_cell.angle_gamma   90.00
#
_symmetry.space_group_name_H-M   'P 1'
#
loop_
_entity.id
_entity.type
_entity.pdbx_description
1 polymer ?
#
loop_
_entity_poly.entity_id
_entity_poly.type
_entity_poly.pdbx_seq_one_letter_code
_entity_poly.pdbx_strand_id
1 'polypeptide(L)'
;MPRAEVRGRGLDYRNYTYAIFGGRSWAAGGRRVQVWDRRTTPWLRAEEYREEVVERICASSVEALAAKLVGKGLRDPGKFVETLREYNEAVRAHREENPDRTWDPAVKDGLSTQSSSRRLALAKSNWALPIDEAPFLAVKVTGGITFTFGGLAVDPETAAVISSTTAREIPGLYSVGEMLGGLFYGNYPGGSGLTSGVVFGRRAGRAAAKLVAGGGSGGQGAQWRARM
;
A
#
# COMPACT_ATOMS: atom_id res chain seq x y z
N MET A 1 14.71 -6.08 13.48
CA MET A 1 14.14 -5.46 14.71
C MET A 1 12.99 -4.55 14.29
N PRO A 2 11.77 -4.70 14.82
CA PRO A 2 10.66 -3.84 14.44
C PRO A 2 10.75 -2.48 15.17
N ARG A 3 11.03 -1.40 14.44
CA ARG A 3 10.88 -0.01 14.92
C ARG A 3 9.42 0.43 14.74
N ALA A 4 8.90 1.24 15.65
CA ALA A 4 7.65 1.96 15.42
C ALA A 4 7.87 2.91 14.22
N GLU A 5 7.09 2.74 13.15
CA GLU A 5 7.24 3.52 11.92
C GLU A 5 6.20 4.63 11.91
N VAL A 6 6.60 5.83 12.33
CA VAL A 6 5.79 7.02 12.14
C VAL A 6 5.85 7.39 10.66
N ARG A 7 4.69 7.59 10.04
CA ARG A 7 4.50 7.79 8.59
C ARG A 7 5.22 9.07 8.13
N GLY A 8 6.50 8.94 7.80
CA GLY A 8 7.39 10.04 7.45
C GLY A 8 8.00 9.80 6.07
N ARG A 9 7.42 10.44 5.05
CA ARG A 9 8.14 10.71 3.80
C ARG A 9 7.56 11.79 2.88
N GLY A 10 6.47 12.48 3.27
CA GLY A 10 5.89 13.55 2.44
C GLY A 10 5.54 13.12 1.00
N LEU A 11 5.38 11.82 0.75
CA LEU A 11 5.06 11.29 -0.57
C LEU A 11 3.56 11.48 -0.81
N ASP A 12 3.28 12.29 -1.83
CA ASP A 12 2.04 13.06 -2.03
C ASP A 12 0.82 12.22 -2.38
N TYR A 13 1.02 11.02 -2.94
CA TYR A 13 -0.08 10.17 -3.38
C TYR A 13 0.01 8.77 -2.79
N ARG A 14 -1.06 8.37 -2.09
CA ARG A 14 -1.30 6.98 -1.61
C ARG A 14 -0.99 5.95 -2.72
N ASN A 15 -1.38 6.29 -3.94
CA ASN A 15 -1.28 5.46 -5.14
C ASN A 15 0.15 5.13 -5.57
N TYR A 16 1.17 5.87 -5.12
CA TYR A 16 2.58 5.59 -5.42
C TYR A 16 3.35 5.01 -4.22
N THR A 17 2.72 4.92 -3.05
CA THR A 17 3.42 4.67 -1.79
C THR A 17 3.02 3.38 -1.09
N TYR A 18 1.81 2.88 -1.33
CA TYR A 18 1.30 1.71 -0.61
C TYR A 18 2.13 0.44 -0.87
N ALA A 19 2.52 0.19 -2.12
CA ALA A 19 3.37 -0.96 -2.49
C ALA A 19 4.76 -0.89 -1.83
N ILE A 20 5.31 0.32 -1.67
CA ILE A 20 6.61 0.56 -1.01
C ILE A 20 6.53 0.25 0.49
N PHE A 21 5.45 0.67 1.17
CA PHE A 21 5.27 0.42 2.60
C PHE A 21 4.99 -1.07 2.89
N GLY A 22 4.26 -1.75 2.01
CA GLY A 22 4.07 -3.21 2.07
C GLY A 22 5.42 -3.94 2.05
N GLY A 23 6.24 -3.71 1.03
CA GLY A 23 7.55 -4.36 0.90
C GLY A 23 8.49 -4.09 2.09
N ARG A 24 8.52 -2.83 2.57
CA ARG A 24 9.33 -2.46 3.76
C ARG A 24 8.83 -3.10 5.05
N SER A 25 7.52 -3.29 5.18
CA SER A 25 6.94 -3.98 6.34
C SER A 25 7.46 -5.41 6.42
N TRP A 26 7.40 -6.15 5.31
CA TRP A 26 7.91 -7.52 5.19
C TRP A 26 9.42 -7.62 5.47
N ALA A 27 10.23 -6.73 4.88
CA ALA A 27 11.69 -6.72 5.08
C ALA A 27 12.11 -6.56 6.56
N ALA A 28 11.28 -5.91 7.39
CA ALA A 28 11.53 -5.80 8.83
C ALA A 28 10.58 -6.66 9.69
N GLY A 29 10.23 -7.86 9.21
CA GLY A 29 9.54 -8.89 9.99
C GLY A 29 8.01 -8.85 9.93
N GLY A 30 7.43 -8.13 8.96
CA GLY A 30 6.02 -8.21 8.57
C GLY A 30 5.01 -7.58 9.54
N ARG A 31 5.42 -7.07 10.71
CA ARG A 31 4.49 -6.54 11.72
C ARG A 31 4.85 -5.12 12.10
N ARG A 32 3.87 -4.23 12.05
CA ARG A 32 3.97 -2.82 12.43
C ARG A 32 2.77 -2.43 13.28
N VAL A 33 2.91 -1.31 13.96
CA VAL A 33 1.84 -0.67 14.72
C VAL A 33 1.77 0.78 14.26
N GLN A 34 0.57 1.23 13.94
CA GLN A 34 0.28 2.65 13.77
C GLN A 34 -0.33 3.16 15.07
N VAL A 35 0.05 4.38 15.47
CA VAL A 35 -0.32 4.99 16.75
C VAL A 35 -0.94 6.35 16.50
N TRP A 36 -2.06 6.62 17.17
CA TRP A 36 -2.78 7.88 17.17
C TRP A 36 -3.11 8.29 18.60
N ASP A 37 -3.49 9.55 18.74
CA ASP A 37 -3.93 10.16 19.98
C ASP A 37 -5.35 10.71 19.81
N ARG A 38 -5.88 11.36 20.84
CA ARG A 38 -7.23 11.92 20.83
C ARG A 38 -7.46 12.95 19.72
N ARG A 39 -6.43 13.73 19.35
CA ARG A 39 -6.54 14.76 18.31
C ARG A 39 -6.77 14.18 16.92
N THR A 40 -6.09 13.06 16.63
CA THR A 40 -6.05 12.48 15.28
C THR A 40 -7.01 11.31 15.09
N THR A 41 -7.42 10.64 16.17
CA THR A 41 -8.35 9.49 16.10
C THR A 41 -9.69 9.80 15.40
N PRO A 42 -10.34 10.98 15.61
CA PRO A 42 -11.59 11.31 14.91
C PRO A 42 -11.46 11.45 13.38
N TRP A 43 -10.24 11.63 12.87
CA TRP A 43 -9.97 11.74 11.42
C TRP A 43 -9.79 10.38 10.72
N LEU A 44 -9.83 9.28 11.48
CA LEU A 44 -9.71 7.94 10.92
C LEU A 44 -10.99 7.55 10.19
N ARG A 45 -10.81 7.02 8.98
CA ARG A 45 -11.91 6.50 8.15
C ARG A 45 -12.54 5.29 8.83
N ALA A 46 -13.85 5.36 9.10
CA ALA A 46 -14.57 4.26 9.73
C ALA A 46 -14.57 2.99 8.87
N GLU A 47 -14.45 3.13 7.55
CA GLU A 47 -14.34 2.02 6.60
C GLU A 47 -13.10 1.15 6.88
N GLU A 48 -12.02 1.76 7.34
CA GLU A 48 -10.71 1.14 7.56
C GLU A 48 -10.41 0.86 9.05
N TYR A 49 -10.97 1.63 9.98
CA TYR A 49 -10.53 1.64 11.40
C TYR A 49 -11.63 1.39 12.45
N ARG A 50 -12.86 1.06 12.06
CA ARG A 50 -13.91 0.66 13.03
C ARG A 50 -13.59 -0.69 13.69
N GLU A 51 -14.19 -0.94 14.85
CA GLU A 51 -13.90 -2.10 15.70
C GLU A 51 -14.13 -3.45 15.01
N GLU A 52 -15.07 -3.50 14.07
CA GLU A 52 -15.38 -4.70 13.29
C GLU A 52 -14.34 -5.00 12.21
N VAL A 53 -13.50 -4.02 11.84
CA VAL A 53 -12.49 -4.15 10.78
C VAL A 53 -11.10 -4.37 11.37
N VAL A 54 -10.78 -3.67 12.46
CA VAL A 54 -9.46 -3.74 13.08
C VAL A 54 -9.57 -3.89 14.59
N GLU A 55 -8.61 -4.63 15.15
CA GLU A 55 -8.39 -4.62 16.59
C GLU A 55 -7.87 -3.25 17.04
N ARG A 56 -8.72 -2.49 17.74
CA ARG A 56 -8.38 -1.20 18.34
C ARG A 56 -7.81 -1.40 19.74
N ILE A 57 -6.52 -1.09 19.91
CA ILE A 57 -5.84 -1.21 21.20
C ILE A 57 -5.75 0.19 21.82
N CYS A 58 -6.63 0.49 22.78
CA CYS A 58 -6.71 1.80 23.41
C CYS A 58 -6.03 1.83 24.79
N ALA A 59 -5.41 2.95 25.16
CA ALA A 59 -4.82 3.15 26.48
C ALA A 59 -4.83 4.63 26.92
N SER A 60 -4.73 4.87 28.23
CA SER A 60 -4.67 6.21 28.82
C SER A 60 -3.26 6.81 28.85
N SER A 61 -2.21 6.01 28.61
CA SER A 61 -0.82 6.47 28.50
C SER A 61 -0.06 5.67 27.45
N VAL A 62 1.10 6.19 27.01
CA VAL A 62 1.98 5.52 26.05
C VAL A 62 2.58 4.24 26.64
N GLU A 63 2.91 4.24 27.92
CA GLU A 63 3.42 3.08 28.66
C GLU A 63 2.35 1.99 28.79
N ALA A 64 1.12 2.39 29.12
CA ALA A 64 -0.02 1.46 29.16
C ALA A 64 -0.32 0.88 27.77
N LEU A 65 -0.18 1.69 26.71
CA LEU A 65 -0.29 1.21 25.33
C LEU A 65 0.80 0.20 25.00
N ALA A 66 2.05 0.50 25.35
CA ALA A 66 3.20 -0.37 25.16
C ALA A 66 2.99 -1.72 25.86
N ALA A 67 2.54 -1.72 27.11
CA ALA A 67 2.24 -2.93 27.88
C ALA A 67 1.19 -3.80 27.19
N LYS A 68 0.09 -3.21 26.70
CA LYS A 68 -0.93 -3.94 25.93
C LYS A 68 -0.37 -4.52 24.63
N LEU A 69 0.52 -3.79 23.95
CA LEU A 69 1.13 -4.22 22.70
C LEU A 69 2.13 -5.38 22.88
N VAL A 70 2.71 -5.59 24.07
CA VAL A 70 3.56 -6.76 24.36
C VAL A 70 2.79 -8.06 24.12
N GLY A 71 1.57 -8.16 24.65
CA GLY A 71 0.66 -9.30 24.41
C GLY A 71 0.25 -9.45 22.95
N LYS A 72 0.58 -8.48 22.10
CA LYS A 72 0.30 -8.48 20.67
C LYS A 72 1.54 -8.60 19.79
N GLY A 73 2.71 -8.88 20.39
CA GLY A 73 3.96 -9.16 19.70
C GLY A 73 4.94 -7.99 19.61
N LEU A 74 4.73 -6.91 20.38
CA LEU A 74 5.76 -5.89 20.58
C LEU A 74 6.91 -6.49 21.39
N ARG A 75 8.13 -6.42 20.85
CA ARG A 75 9.31 -7.06 21.44
C ARG A 75 10.02 -6.18 22.46
N ASP A 76 9.92 -4.87 22.29
CA ASP A 76 10.64 -3.89 23.10
C ASP A 76 9.70 -2.72 23.45
N PRO A 77 8.97 -2.81 24.57
CA PRO A 77 8.09 -1.73 25.01
C PRO A 77 8.87 -0.47 25.41
N GLY A 78 10.09 -0.62 25.94
CA GLY A 78 10.94 0.52 26.30
C GLY A 78 11.32 1.34 25.07
N LYS A 79 11.79 0.68 24.01
CA LYS A 79 12.12 1.35 22.75
C LYS A 79 10.90 1.97 22.07
N PHE A 80 9.72 1.38 22.22
CA PHE A 80 8.48 1.96 21.72
C PHE A 80 8.16 3.29 22.39
N VAL A 81 8.21 3.34 23.73
CA VAL A 81 7.97 4.58 24.51
C VAL A 81 9.02 5.63 24.14
N GLU A 82 10.30 5.24 24.08
CA GLU A 82 11.39 6.13 23.70
C GLU A 82 11.19 6.71 22.28
N THR A 83 10.77 5.89 21.32
CA THR A 83 10.52 6.34 19.93
C THR A 83 9.42 7.40 19.88
N LEU A 84 8.33 7.23 20.62
CA LEU A 84 7.27 8.24 20.69
C LEU A 84 7.74 9.50 21.41
N ARG A 85 8.55 9.37 22.47
CA ARG A 85 9.16 10.51 23.17
C ARG A 85 10.06 11.31 22.23
N GLU A 86 10.97 10.64 21.53
CA GLU A 86 11.88 11.26 20.56
C GLU A 86 11.12 11.95 19.43
N TYR A 87 10.05 11.32 18.92
CA TYR A 87 9.19 11.89 17.90
C TYR A 87 8.52 13.17 18.41
N ASN A 88 7.89 13.13 19.58
CA ASN A 88 7.21 14.30 20.17
C ASN A 88 8.18 15.45 20.45
N GLU A 89 9.38 15.15 20.96
CA GLU A 89 10.44 16.14 21.16
C GLU A 89 10.88 16.78 19.83
N ALA A 90 11.00 16.01 18.76
CA ALA A 90 11.35 16.54 17.43
C ALA A 90 10.24 17.42 16.83
N VAL A 91 8.96 17.06 17.04
CA VAL A 91 7.84 17.90 16.60
C VAL A 91 7.82 19.23 17.36
N ARG A 92 8.01 19.21 18.68
CA ARG A 92 8.05 20.43 19.50
C ARG A 92 9.20 21.35 19.09
N ALA A 93 10.41 20.80 18.92
CA ALA A 93 11.57 21.57 18.45
C ALA A 93 11.32 22.26 17.10
N HIS A 94 10.67 21.57 16.15
CA HIS A 94 10.30 22.18 14.88
C HIS A 94 9.23 23.28 15.04
N ARG A 95 8.26 23.08 15.93
CA ARG A 95 7.19 24.06 16.21
C ARG A 95 7.72 25.34 16.84
N GLU A 96 8.67 25.24 17.76
CA GLU A 96 9.33 26.39 18.39
C GLU A 96 10.04 27.26 17.35
N GLU A 97 10.69 26.65 16.36
CA GLU A 97 11.35 27.36 15.25
C GLU A 97 10.36 27.87 14.18
N ASN A 98 9.11 27.39 14.17
CA ASN A 98 8.12 27.70 13.15
C ASN A 98 6.73 27.98 13.76
N PRO A 99 6.59 29.02 14.60
CA PRO A 99 5.35 29.30 15.34
C PRO A 99 4.17 29.65 14.43
N ASP A 100 4.42 30.26 13.28
CA ASP A 100 3.36 30.69 12.34
C ASP A 100 2.79 29.54 11.49
N ARG A 101 3.40 28.35 11.52
CA ARG A 101 2.90 27.20 10.75
C ARG A 101 1.70 26.58 11.44
N THR A 102 0.59 26.51 10.73
CA THR A 102 -0.65 25.86 11.19
C THR A 102 -0.78 24.47 10.57
N TRP A 103 -1.38 23.54 11.32
CA TRP A 103 -1.66 22.20 10.79
C TRP A 103 -2.84 22.27 9.83
N ASP A 104 -2.64 21.77 8.61
CA ASP A 104 -3.68 21.68 7.60
C ASP A 104 -3.56 20.31 6.89
N PRO A 105 -4.55 19.42 7.04
CA PRO A 105 -4.51 18.09 6.46
C PRO A 105 -4.69 18.10 4.93
N ALA A 106 -5.14 19.21 4.34
CA ALA A 106 -5.43 19.34 2.91
C ALA A 106 -4.24 19.84 2.09
N VAL A 107 -3.19 20.39 2.71
CA VAL A 107 -2.01 20.92 2.00
C VAL A 107 -0.70 20.47 2.66
N LYS A 108 0.42 20.61 1.94
CA LYS A 108 1.76 20.41 2.52
C LYS A 108 2.08 21.55 3.48
N ASP A 109 1.67 21.40 4.73
CA ASP A 109 1.78 22.40 5.80
C ASP A 109 3.24 22.70 6.24
N GLY A 110 4.19 21.85 5.85
CA GLY A 110 5.60 21.94 6.25
C GLY A 110 5.83 21.66 7.73
N LEU A 111 4.85 21.12 8.47
CA LEU A 111 5.04 20.70 9.84
C LEU A 111 5.88 19.43 9.89
N SER A 112 7.06 19.53 10.50
CA SER A 112 8.12 18.55 10.36
C SER A 112 8.63 18.02 11.70
N THR A 113 9.52 17.04 11.61
CA THR A 113 10.32 16.44 12.69
C THR A 113 11.81 16.77 12.53
N GLN A 114 12.09 17.83 11.76
CA GLN A 114 13.43 18.27 11.41
C GLN A 114 13.56 19.73 11.79
N SER A 115 14.38 20.05 12.78
CA SER A 115 14.69 21.40 13.23
C SER A 115 16.21 21.62 13.21
N SER A 116 16.66 22.83 13.56
CA SER A 116 18.08 23.12 13.74
C SER A 116 18.67 22.35 14.93
N SER A 117 17.88 22.22 16.00
CA SER A 117 18.27 21.58 17.26
C SER A 117 18.07 20.06 17.29
N ARG A 118 17.16 19.52 16.46
CA ARG A 118 16.78 18.10 16.53
C ARG A 118 16.32 17.54 15.19
N ARG A 119 16.82 16.35 14.86
CA ARG A 119 16.51 15.67 13.59
C ARG A 119 16.33 14.18 13.80
N LEU A 120 15.21 13.65 13.31
CA LEU A 120 15.00 12.21 13.25
C LEU A 120 15.62 11.63 11.98
N ALA A 121 16.20 10.43 12.07
CA ALA A 121 16.74 9.72 10.90
C ALA A 121 15.68 9.44 9.83
N LEU A 122 14.43 9.20 10.24
CA LEU A 122 13.28 9.12 9.34
C LEU A 122 12.47 10.42 9.46
N ALA A 123 12.66 11.32 8.50
CA ALA A 123 11.97 12.60 8.49
C ALA A 123 10.49 12.44 8.14
N LYS A 124 9.63 12.97 9.01
CA LYS A 124 8.28 13.42 8.65
C LYS A 124 8.36 14.90 8.33
N SER A 125 8.15 15.26 7.07
CA SER A 125 8.33 16.62 6.54
C SER A 125 7.04 17.45 6.47
N ASN A 126 5.88 16.83 6.67
CA ASN A 126 4.56 17.47 6.67
C ASN A 126 3.64 16.74 7.66
N TRP A 127 2.62 17.46 8.14
CA TRP A 127 1.56 16.99 9.02
C TRP A 127 2.07 16.40 10.34
N ALA A 128 3.24 16.85 10.81
CA ALA A 128 3.81 16.41 12.07
C ALA A 128 3.05 17.06 13.24
N LEU A 129 2.24 16.24 13.92
CA LEU A 129 1.64 16.54 15.21
C LEU A 129 2.31 15.67 16.27
N PRO A 130 2.47 16.16 17.52
CA PRO A 130 2.85 15.30 18.62
C PRO A 130 1.76 14.24 18.85
N ILE A 131 2.12 13.16 19.53
CA ILE A 131 1.25 12.07 19.96
C ILE A 131 1.39 12.02 21.49
N ASP A 132 0.68 12.91 22.17
CA ASP A 132 0.79 13.12 23.62
C ASP A 132 -0.55 13.36 24.34
N GLU A 133 -1.69 13.24 23.65
CA GLU A 133 -3.01 13.43 24.24
C GLU A 133 -3.81 12.13 24.33
N ALA A 134 -4.05 11.65 25.55
CA ALA A 134 -4.91 10.49 25.79
C ALA A 134 -6.38 10.74 25.38
N PRO A 135 -7.14 9.69 25.00
CA PRO A 135 -6.71 8.30 24.88
C PRO A 135 -5.84 8.07 23.64
N PHE A 136 -4.86 7.17 23.79
CA PHE A 136 -4.03 6.69 22.70
C PHE A 136 -4.67 5.47 22.05
N LEU A 137 -4.55 5.37 20.73
CA LEU A 137 -5.01 4.26 19.91
C LEU A 137 -3.81 3.65 19.18
N ALA A 138 -3.69 2.32 19.25
CA ALA A 138 -2.81 1.56 18.38
C ALA A 138 -3.61 0.58 17.52
N VAL A 139 -3.22 0.45 16.26
CA VAL A 139 -3.72 -0.59 15.35
C VAL A 139 -2.53 -1.32 14.73
N LYS A 140 -2.57 -2.64 14.77
CA LYS A 140 -1.56 -3.48 14.14
C LYS A 140 -1.79 -3.50 12.63
N VAL A 141 -0.72 -3.35 11.88
CA VAL A 141 -0.75 -3.41 10.43
C VAL A 141 0.34 -4.34 9.92
N THR A 142 0.06 -4.98 8.80
CA THR A 142 1.00 -5.83 8.04
C THR A 142 0.89 -5.47 6.57
N GLY A 143 1.91 -5.84 5.79
CA GLY A 143 1.77 -5.85 4.34
C GLY A 143 0.81 -6.98 3.92
N GLY A 144 -0.16 -6.66 3.08
CA GLY A 144 -0.97 -7.65 2.35
C GLY A 144 -0.51 -7.73 0.89
N ILE A 145 -0.64 -8.91 0.28
CA ILE A 145 -0.47 -9.07 -1.17
C ILE A 145 -1.79 -8.68 -1.82
N THR A 146 -1.77 -7.66 -2.67
CA THR A 146 -2.98 -7.23 -3.41
C THR A 146 -3.06 -7.93 -4.77
N PHE A 147 -1.96 -7.98 -5.52
CA PHE A 147 -1.83 -8.69 -6.80
C PHE A 147 -0.34 -8.86 -7.14
N THR A 148 -0.04 -9.64 -8.18
CA THR A 148 1.33 -9.89 -8.67
C THR A 148 1.61 -9.10 -9.93
N PHE A 149 2.82 -8.57 -10.08
CA PHE A 149 3.23 -7.90 -11.33
C PHE A 149 3.63 -8.88 -12.44
N GLY A 150 3.99 -10.10 -12.06
CA GLY A 150 4.25 -11.19 -13.01
C GLY A 150 2.95 -11.78 -13.54
N GLY A 151 3.04 -12.40 -14.71
CA GLY A 151 1.92 -13.03 -15.40
C GLY A 151 2.37 -13.60 -16.74
N LEU A 152 1.41 -14.01 -17.56
CA LEU A 152 1.65 -14.53 -18.91
C LEU A 152 2.15 -13.41 -19.83
N ALA A 153 3.15 -13.71 -20.64
CA ALA A 153 3.53 -12.84 -21.75
C ALA A 153 2.43 -12.84 -22.81
N VAL A 154 2.08 -11.65 -23.31
CA VAL A 154 1.06 -11.49 -24.35
C VAL A 154 1.54 -10.58 -25.47
N ASP A 155 0.97 -10.75 -26.66
CA ASP A 155 1.04 -9.73 -27.70
C ASP A 155 0.30 -8.47 -27.22
N PRO A 156 0.90 -7.28 -27.28
CA PRO A 156 0.31 -6.08 -26.71
C PRO A 156 -0.95 -5.60 -27.45
N GLU A 157 -1.09 -5.91 -28.74
CA GLU A 157 -2.19 -5.44 -29.58
C GLU A 157 -3.38 -6.40 -29.57
N THR A 158 -3.14 -7.71 -29.45
CA THR A 158 -4.19 -8.75 -29.46
C THR A 158 -4.50 -9.30 -28.08
N ALA A 159 -3.58 -9.17 -27.12
CA ALA A 159 -3.57 -9.85 -25.83
C ALA A 159 -3.49 -11.39 -25.94
N ALA A 160 -3.07 -11.93 -27.09
CA ALA A 160 -2.85 -13.36 -27.26
C ALA A 160 -1.64 -13.82 -26.46
N VAL A 161 -1.73 -15.00 -25.83
CA VAL A 161 -0.64 -15.54 -25.00
C VAL A 161 0.52 -15.98 -25.87
N ILE A 162 1.73 -15.55 -25.52
CA ILE A 162 2.97 -15.96 -26.18
C ILE A 162 3.51 -17.22 -25.52
N SER A 163 3.70 -18.27 -26.32
CA SER A 163 4.31 -19.53 -25.89
C SER A 163 5.79 -19.33 -25.58
N SER A 164 6.21 -19.78 -24.39
CA SER A 164 7.63 -19.76 -23.99
C SER A 164 8.51 -20.70 -24.81
N THR A 165 7.94 -21.74 -25.43
CA THR A 165 8.69 -22.74 -26.20
C THR A 165 8.83 -22.36 -27.67
N THR A 166 7.87 -21.61 -28.21
CA THR A 166 7.85 -21.28 -29.65
C THR A 166 8.00 -19.79 -29.94
N ALA A 167 7.93 -18.92 -28.92
CA ALA A 167 7.89 -17.47 -29.05
C ALA A 167 6.79 -16.95 -30.00
N ARG A 168 5.73 -17.74 -30.19
CA ARG A 168 4.56 -17.41 -31.03
C ARG A 168 3.29 -17.34 -30.20
N GLU A 169 2.29 -16.63 -30.71
CA GLU A 169 0.94 -16.64 -30.15
C GLU A 169 0.39 -18.08 -30.11
N ILE A 170 -0.25 -18.44 -29.00
CA ILE A 170 -1.01 -19.66 -28.85
C ILE A 170 -2.41 -19.41 -29.44
N PRO A 171 -2.80 -20.09 -30.54
CA PRO A 171 -4.07 -19.81 -31.21
C PRO A 171 -5.28 -19.95 -30.28
N GLY A 172 -6.11 -18.92 -30.24
CA GLY A 172 -7.34 -18.90 -29.45
C GLY A 172 -7.15 -18.69 -27.94
N LEU A 173 -5.93 -18.50 -27.46
CA LEU A 173 -5.65 -18.26 -26.04
C LEU A 173 -5.24 -16.80 -25.79
N TYR A 174 -6.00 -16.12 -24.93
CA TYR A 174 -5.79 -14.72 -24.57
C TYR A 174 -5.67 -14.56 -23.05
N SER A 175 -4.89 -13.58 -22.58
CA SER A 175 -4.74 -13.26 -21.15
C SER A 175 -4.83 -11.76 -20.91
N VAL A 176 -5.56 -11.37 -19.87
CA VAL A 176 -5.85 -9.97 -19.52
C VAL A 176 -5.91 -9.79 -18.01
N GLY A 177 -5.96 -8.54 -17.55
CA GLY A 177 -6.05 -8.22 -16.12
C GLY A 177 -4.79 -8.65 -15.37
N GLU A 178 -4.96 -9.14 -14.15
CA GLU A 178 -3.82 -9.53 -13.27
C GLU A 178 -3.11 -10.82 -13.71
N MET A 179 -3.62 -11.54 -14.72
CA MET A 179 -2.92 -12.67 -15.33
C MET A 179 -1.93 -12.24 -16.42
N LEU A 180 -1.97 -10.98 -16.85
CA LEU A 180 -1.07 -10.41 -17.83
C LEU A 180 0.22 -9.95 -17.14
N GLY A 181 1.36 -10.46 -17.60
CA GLY A 181 2.68 -10.07 -17.11
C GLY A 181 3.34 -8.97 -17.92
N GLY A 182 4.36 -8.35 -17.35
CA GLY A 182 5.27 -7.44 -18.07
C GLY A 182 4.78 -5.99 -18.18
N LEU A 183 3.62 -5.66 -17.62
CA LEU A 183 3.11 -4.28 -17.60
C LEU A 183 3.73 -3.44 -16.48
N PHE A 184 4.04 -4.05 -15.34
CA PHE A 184 4.59 -3.37 -14.17
C PHE A 184 5.87 -4.06 -13.70
N TYR A 185 6.84 -3.26 -13.27
CA TYR A 185 8.09 -3.74 -12.71
C TYR A 185 8.54 -2.84 -11.56
N GLY A 186 8.83 -3.44 -10.41
CA GLY A 186 9.31 -2.74 -9.20
C GLY A 186 8.28 -1.86 -8.47
N ASN A 187 7.41 -1.15 -9.20
CA ASN A 187 6.29 -0.38 -8.65
C ASN A 187 5.11 -0.34 -9.63
N TYR A 188 3.97 0.12 -9.15
CA TYR A 188 2.73 0.23 -9.92
C TYR A 188 2.01 1.57 -9.63
N PRO A 189 1.58 2.32 -10.66
CA PRO A 189 0.70 3.47 -10.48
C PRO A 189 -0.69 3.03 -10.02
N GLY A 190 -1.09 3.42 -8.81
CA GLY A 190 -2.42 3.09 -8.27
C GLY A 190 -3.56 3.36 -9.25
N GLY A 191 -4.41 2.34 -9.49
CA GLY A 191 -5.57 2.41 -10.38
C GLY A 191 -5.30 1.94 -11.82
N SER A 192 -4.04 1.85 -12.27
CA SER A 192 -3.70 1.51 -13.66
C SER A 192 -4.01 0.07 -14.08
N GLY A 193 -4.28 -0.83 -13.14
CA GLY A 193 -4.58 -2.25 -13.32
C GLY A 193 -6.02 -2.47 -13.75
N LEU A 194 -6.96 -1.67 -13.24
CA LEU A 194 -8.33 -1.63 -13.77
C LEU A 194 -8.32 -1.12 -15.21
N THR A 195 -7.56 -0.05 -15.47
CA THR A 195 -7.37 0.48 -16.83
C THR A 195 -6.74 -0.56 -17.75
N SER A 196 -5.71 -1.28 -17.29
CA SER A 196 -5.09 -2.39 -18.02
C SER A 196 -6.13 -3.46 -18.37
N GLY A 197 -6.91 -3.91 -17.38
CA GLY A 197 -7.96 -4.90 -17.58
C GLY A 197 -8.96 -4.48 -18.67
N VAL A 198 -9.38 -3.21 -18.69
CA VAL A 198 -10.29 -2.69 -19.72
C VAL A 198 -9.63 -2.65 -21.10
N VAL A 199 -8.40 -2.13 -21.20
CA VAL A 199 -7.70 -1.97 -22.50
C VAL A 199 -7.38 -3.32 -23.11
N PHE A 200 -6.70 -4.20 -22.37
CA PHE A 200 -6.33 -5.53 -22.85
C PHE A 200 -7.56 -6.43 -23.01
N GLY A 201 -8.58 -6.30 -22.15
CA GLY A 201 -9.87 -6.98 -22.31
C GLY A 201 -10.54 -6.64 -23.64
N ARG A 202 -10.56 -5.35 -24.02
CA ARG A 202 -11.12 -4.91 -25.30
C ARG A 202 -10.30 -5.42 -26.50
N ARG A 203 -8.98 -5.46 -26.37
CA ARG A 203 -8.07 -6.01 -27.40
C ARG A 203 -8.30 -7.50 -27.60
N ALA A 204 -8.30 -8.28 -26.52
CA ALA A 204 -8.61 -9.71 -26.52
C ALA A 204 -9.97 -10.01 -27.17
N GLY A 205 -11.02 -9.30 -26.77
CA GLY A 205 -12.37 -9.50 -27.32
C GLY A 205 -12.44 -9.23 -28.84
N ARG A 206 -11.75 -8.18 -29.32
CA ARG A 206 -11.67 -7.88 -30.76
C ARG A 206 -10.89 -8.95 -31.52
N ALA A 207 -9.78 -9.43 -30.96
CA ALA A 207 -8.95 -10.46 -31.57
C ALA A 207 -9.69 -11.80 -31.65
N ALA A 208 -10.34 -12.21 -30.56
CA ALA A 208 -11.16 -13.42 -30.52
C ALA A 208 -12.33 -13.36 -31.51
N ALA A 209 -13.03 -12.22 -31.61
CA ALA A 209 -14.11 -12.05 -32.59
C ALA A 209 -13.60 -12.14 -34.03
N LYS A 210 -12.45 -11.53 -34.34
CA LYS A 210 -11.81 -11.64 -35.67
C LYS A 210 -11.39 -13.07 -35.99
N LEU A 211 -10.88 -13.82 -35.02
CA LEU A 211 -10.48 -15.23 -35.21
C LEU A 211 -11.67 -16.08 -35.66
N VAL A 212 -12.83 -15.91 -35.02
CA VAL A 212 -14.05 -16.64 -35.38
C VAL A 212 -14.64 -16.15 -36.72
N ALA A 213 -14.65 -14.83 -36.96
CA ALA A 213 -15.16 -14.27 -38.21
C ALA A 213 -14.30 -14.61 -39.43
N GLY A 214 -12.97 -14.66 -39.27
CA GLY A 214 -12.02 -15.08 -40.30
C GLY A 214 -11.99 -16.59 -40.54
N GLY A 215 -12.50 -17.39 -39.60
CA GLY A 215 -12.71 -18.83 -39.75
C GLY A 215 -13.92 -19.21 -40.62
N GLY A 216 -14.67 -18.24 -41.13
CA GLY A 216 -15.90 -18.42 -41.90
C GLY A 216 -15.74 -18.93 -43.33
N SER A 217 -14.52 -19.25 -43.79
CA SER A 217 -14.30 -19.86 -45.11
C SER A 217 -13.13 -20.85 -45.09
N GLY A 218 -13.38 -22.08 -44.64
CA GLY A 218 -12.60 -23.25 -45.07
C GLY A 218 -11.75 -23.97 -44.02
N GLY A 219 -12.33 -24.46 -42.92
CA GLY A 219 -11.61 -25.38 -42.03
C GLY A 219 -12.54 -26.09 -41.04
N GLN A 220 -12.50 -27.42 -41.07
CA GLN A 220 -13.34 -28.33 -40.28
C GLN A 220 -13.43 -27.92 -38.80
N GLY A 221 -14.66 -27.84 -38.29
CA GLY A 221 -14.95 -27.58 -36.89
C GLY A 221 -14.29 -28.63 -36.00
N ALA A 222 -13.25 -28.23 -35.26
CA ALA A 222 -12.83 -29.00 -34.11
C ALA A 222 -13.96 -28.92 -33.08
N GLN A 223 -14.51 -30.10 -32.77
CA GLN A 223 -15.66 -30.29 -31.92
C GLN A 223 -15.15 -30.31 -30.46
N TRP A 224 -15.20 -29.17 -29.75
CA TRP A 224 -15.00 -29.16 -28.30
C TRP A 224 -16.21 -29.81 -27.63
N ARG A 225 -16.18 -31.15 -27.49
CA ARG A 225 -17.08 -31.86 -26.59
C ARG A 225 -16.51 -31.76 -25.18
N ALA A 226 -17.11 -30.91 -24.34
CA ALA A 226 -16.99 -31.06 -22.90
C ALA A 226 -17.54 -32.44 -22.53
N ARG A 227 -16.68 -33.33 -22.03
CA ARG A 227 -17.13 -34.56 -21.36
C ARG A 227 -17.51 -34.16 -19.94
N MET A 228 -18.80 -34.25 -19.62
CA MET A 228 -19.27 -34.45 -18.24
C MET A 228 -19.02 -35.90 -17.84
#